data_AF-A0A7V2J784-F1
#
_entry.id   AF-A0A7V2J784-F1
#
_cell.length_a   1.000
_cell.length_b   1.000
_cell.length_c   1.000
_cell.angle_alpha   90.00
_cell.angle_beta   90.00
_cell.angle_gamma   90.00
#
_symmetry.space_group_name_H-M   'P 1'
#
loop_
_entity.id
_entity.type
_entity.pdbx_description
1 polymer ?
#
loop_
_entity_poly.entity_id
_entity_poly.type
_entity_poly.pdbx_seq_one_letter_code
_entity_poly.pdbx_strand_id
1 'polypeptide(L)'
;MLREIHIKNFSIIDNVHIEFGEGFNVLTGETGAGKSIIIDALSLALGERATGDFIRSGEKEAVVAAFFDVTPKVLDPSTRKFLDDNGIDIDDGLILKRIISAKGRSRAYINGSMVNVQNLSDVSRAIIDVHGQYEHQSLLSPEKQLDLLDIYGGLLKDRKEVEGLYENLHALKRNISGLEQKEKDRAQRLDMLDFQVNEIGAADLSPGEVEQLAEDEKILGSAVHLAELSNRAYESLYSSDASSISVISDILKDLKEIAEIDSRANEPVKSVKD
;
A
#
# COMPACT_ATOMS: atom_id res chain seq x y z
N MET A 1 -23.41 -2.48 -36.90
CA MET A 1 -23.19 -1.88 -38.24
C MET A 1 -23.16 -0.36 -38.10
N LEU A 2 -22.25 0.34 -38.79
CA LEU A 2 -22.29 1.81 -38.87
C LEU A 2 -23.54 2.26 -39.63
N ARG A 3 -24.41 3.04 -38.98
CA ARG A 3 -25.65 3.57 -39.57
C ARG A 3 -25.53 5.03 -39.93
N GLU A 4 -24.88 5.82 -39.08
CA GLU A 4 -24.77 7.26 -39.30
C GLU A 4 -23.40 7.80 -38.87
N ILE A 5 -22.93 8.83 -39.57
CA ILE A 5 -21.84 9.68 -39.10
C ILE A 5 -22.23 11.15 -39.22
N HIS A 6 -22.00 11.89 -38.15
CA HIS A 6 -22.22 13.32 -38.07
C HIS A 6 -20.88 14.02 -37.81
N ILE A 7 -20.50 14.92 -38.70
CA ILE A 7 -19.22 15.62 -38.68
C ILE A 7 -19.50 17.12 -38.70
N LYS A 8 -18.92 17.85 -37.74
CA LYS A 8 -19.05 19.29 -37.63
C LYS A 8 -17.69 19.95 -37.44
N ASN A 9 -17.43 21.02 -38.18
CA ASN A 9 -16.24 21.87 -38.13
C ASN A 9 -14.91 21.09 -38.32
N PHE A 10 -14.92 20.06 -39.17
CA PHE A 10 -13.78 19.17 -39.38
C PHE A 10 -13.13 19.41 -40.75
N SER A 11 -11.86 19.80 -40.78
CA SER A 11 -11.14 20.14 -42.01
C SER A 11 -11.92 21.14 -42.88
N ILE A 12 -12.36 20.76 -44.09
CA ILE A 12 -13.18 21.60 -44.97
C ILE A 12 -14.69 21.43 -44.80
N ILE A 13 -15.13 20.59 -43.86
CA ILE A 13 -16.54 20.33 -43.57
C ILE A 13 -17.04 21.29 -42.49
N ASP A 14 -18.10 22.05 -42.80
CA ASP A 14 -18.86 22.82 -41.81
C ASP A 14 -19.78 21.88 -41.03
N ASN A 15 -20.72 21.24 -41.72
CA ASN A 15 -21.62 20.26 -41.13
C ASN A 15 -22.03 19.24 -42.20
N VAL A 16 -21.87 17.95 -41.91
CA VAL A 16 -22.42 16.88 -42.74
C VAL A 16 -22.99 15.76 -41.86
N HIS A 17 -24.07 15.19 -42.33
CA HIS A 17 -24.71 13.99 -41.80
C HIS A 17 -24.82 13.00 -42.95
N ILE A 18 -24.34 11.78 -42.73
CA ILE A 18 -24.31 10.71 -43.72
C ILE A 18 -24.96 9.48 -43.10
N GLU A 19 -25.97 8.95 -43.78
CA GLU A 19 -26.63 7.68 -43.46
C GLU A 19 -26.08 6.56 -44.34
N PHE A 20 -25.81 5.40 -43.75
CA PHE A 20 -25.29 4.22 -44.42
C PHE A 20 -26.36 3.12 -44.50
N GLY A 21 -26.50 2.53 -45.68
CA GLY A 21 -27.39 1.40 -45.94
C GLY A 21 -26.73 0.07 -45.57
N GLU A 22 -27.51 -1.01 -45.50
CA GLU A 22 -26.97 -2.33 -45.17
C GLU A 22 -26.08 -2.89 -46.29
N GLY A 23 -25.08 -3.68 -45.91
CA GLY A 23 -24.18 -4.33 -46.85
C GLY A 23 -23.13 -3.38 -47.42
N PHE A 24 -23.06 -3.31 -48.75
CA PHE A 24 -21.95 -2.66 -49.46
C PHE A 24 -22.25 -1.18 -49.76
N ASN A 25 -21.52 -0.29 -49.08
CA ASN A 25 -21.59 1.15 -49.28
C ASN A 25 -20.38 1.64 -50.08
N VAL A 26 -20.60 2.44 -51.11
CA VAL A 26 -19.53 3.02 -51.94
C VAL A 26 -19.59 4.53 -51.88
N LEU A 27 -18.51 5.16 -51.40
CA LEU A 27 -18.33 6.61 -51.48
C LEU A 27 -17.45 6.96 -52.69
N THR A 28 -17.99 7.77 -53.59
CA THR A 28 -17.30 8.30 -54.78
C THR A 28 -17.27 9.83 -54.75
N GLY A 29 -16.33 10.44 -55.47
CA GLY A 29 -16.23 11.90 -55.59
C GLY A 29 -15.25 12.33 -56.68
N GLU A 30 -15.23 13.62 -56.98
CA GLU A 30 -14.41 14.22 -58.05
C GLU A 30 -12.92 14.31 -57.67
N THR A 31 -12.63 14.73 -56.44
CA THR A 31 -11.29 14.78 -55.87
C THR A 31 -11.29 13.92 -54.61
N GLY A 32 -10.40 12.93 -54.52
CA GLY A 32 -10.37 11.93 -53.43
C GLY A 32 -10.28 12.50 -52.01
N ALA A 33 -10.05 13.81 -51.87
CA ALA A 33 -10.01 14.54 -50.60
C ALA A 33 -11.31 14.36 -49.77
N GLY A 34 -12.49 14.45 -50.39
CA GLY A 34 -13.76 14.34 -49.64
C GLY A 34 -13.96 12.98 -48.98
N LYS A 35 -13.55 11.90 -49.67
CA LYS A 35 -13.57 10.54 -49.12
C LYS A 35 -12.57 10.41 -47.97
N SER A 36 -11.34 10.87 -48.17
CA SER A 36 -10.31 10.80 -47.12
C SER A 36 -10.74 11.53 -45.86
N ILE A 37 -11.34 12.73 -45.97
CA ILE A 37 -11.82 13.49 -44.81
C ILE A 37 -12.89 12.74 -44.03
N ILE A 38 -13.82 12.04 -44.71
CA ILE A 38 -14.84 11.22 -44.03
C ILE A 38 -14.19 10.05 -43.29
N ILE A 39 -13.19 9.42 -43.88
CA ILE A 39 -12.42 8.33 -43.24
C ILE A 39 -11.65 8.85 -42.03
N ASP A 40 -10.96 10.00 -42.16
CA ASP A 40 -10.21 10.62 -41.06
C ASP A 40 -11.15 11.01 -39.90
N ALA A 41 -12.33 11.54 -40.22
CA ALA A 41 -13.35 11.85 -39.22
C ALA A 41 -13.84 10.58 -38.52
N LEU A 42 -14.12 9.50 -39.27
CA LEU A 42 -14.50 8.21 -38.71
C LEU A 42 -13.39 7.69 -37.79
N SER A 43 -12.14 7.60 -38.25
CA SER A 43 -10.97 7.20 -37.44
C SER A 43 -10.86 8.01 -36.14
N LEU A 44 -11.09 9.32 -36.19
CA LEU A 44 -11.12 10.17 -35.00
C LEU A 44 -12.25 9.79 -34.03
N ALA A 45 -13.45 9.46 -34.53
CA ALA A 45 -14.57 8.97 -33.72
C ALA A 45 -14.30 7.57 -33.13
N LEU A 46 -13.44 6.77 -33.77
CA LEU A 46 -13.00 5.47 -33.28
C LEU A 46 -11.86 5.55 -32.25
N GLY A 47 -11.38 6.74 -31.91
CA GLY A 47 -10.36 6.93 -30.86
C GLY A 47 -8.93 7.02 -31.36
N GLU A 48 -8.71 7.18 -32.67
CA GLU A 48 -7.38 7.51 -33.18
C GLU A 48 -6.89 8.89 -32.71
N ARG A 49 -5.58 9.11 -32.85
CA ARG A 49 -4.95 10.35 -32.42
C ARG A 49 -5.41 11.52 -33.29
N ALA A 50 -5.88 12.57 -32.63
CA ALA A 50 -6.14 13.85 -33.28
C ALA A 50 -4.82 14.51 -33.68
N THR A 51 -4.67 14.90 -34.95
CA THR A 51 -3.64 15.83 -35.39
C THR A 51 -4.20 17.26 -35.40
N GLY A 52 -3.33 18.27 -35.32
CA GLY A 52 -3.73 19.68 -35.20
C GLY A 52 -4.51 20.23 -36.41
N ASP A 53 -4.45 19.54 -37.56
CA ASP A 53 -4.99 20.02 -38.84
C ASP A 53 -6.46 19.62 -39.07
N PHE A 54 -7.09 18.96 -38.10
CA PHE A 54 -8.46 18.46 -38.21
C PHE A 54 -9.55 19.50 -37.93
N ILE A 55 -9.22 20.65 -37.34
CA ILE A 55 -10.21 21.68 -37.00
C ILE A 55 -10.32 22.66 -38.16
N ARG A 56 -11.55 22.91 -38.61
CA ARG A 56 -11.84 23.89 -39.65
C ARG A 56 -11.30 25.27 -39.28
N SER A 57 -10.66 25.94 -40.24
CA SER A 57 -10.12 27.29 -40.03
C SER A 57 -11.19 28.27 -39.54
N GLY A 58 -10.88 29.00 -38.46
CA GLY A 58 -11.79 29.93 -37.80
C GLY A 58 -12.66 29.33 -36.68
N GLU A 59 -12.71 28.00 -36.56
CA GLU A 59 -13.53 27.31 -35.57
C GLU A 59 -12.77 26.98 -34.28
N LYS A 60 -13.51 26.92 -33.16
CA LYS A 60 -12.92 26.65 -31.83
C LYS A 60 -12.79 25.16 -31.52
N GLU A 61 -13.72 24.36 -32.05
CA GLU A 61 -13.84 22.93 -31.79
C GLU A 61 -14.42 22.22 -33.02
N ALA A 62 -14.00 20.97 -33.22
CA ALA A 62 -14.59 20.02 -34.18
C ALA A 62 -15.24 18.86 -33.43
N VAL A 63 -16.35 18.35 -33.98
CA VAL A 63 -17.13 17.27 -33.39
C VAL A 63 -17.36 16.19 -34.44
N VAL A 64 -17.05 14.94 -34.10
CA VAL A 64 -17.44 13.79 -34.89
C VAL A 64 -18.21 12.81 -34.01
N ALA A 65 -19.33 12.32 -34.51
CA ALA A 65 -20.12 11.28 -33.87
C ALA A 65 -20.46 10.19 -34.89
N ALA A 66 -20.29 8.93 -34.51
CA ALA A 66 -20.63 7.77 -35.31
C ALA A 66 -21.64 6.90 -34.55
N PHE A 67 -22.76 6.58 -35.18
CA PHE A 67 -23.80 5.73 -34.62
C PHE A 67 -23.70 4.33 -35.22
N PHE A 68 -23.64 3.34 -34.33
CA PHE A 68 -23.57 1.93 -34.64
C PHE A 68 -24.82 1.23 -34.13
N ASP A 69 -25.53 0.60 -35.05
CA ASP A 69 -26.58 -0.38 -34.74
C ASP A 69 -25.90 -1.69 -34.33
N VAL A 70 -25.68 -1.85 -33.04
CA VAL A 70 -25.04 -3.02 -32.43
C VAL A 70 -25.94 -3.58 -31.35
N THR A 71 -26.02 -4.90 -31.28
CA THR A 71 -26.73 -5.58 -30.20
C THR A 71 -25.74 -6.12 -29.16
N PRO A 72 -26.15 -6.26 -27.88
CA PRO A 72 -25.27 -6.78 -26.82
C PRO A 72 -24.68 -8.17 -27.08
N LYS A 73 -25.25 -8.93 -28.04
CA LYS A 73 -24.79 -10.28 -28.42
C LYS A 73 -23.56 -10.28 -29.32
N VAL A 74 -23.30 -9.17 -30.03
CA VAL A 74 -22.18 -9.06 -30.98
C VAL A 74 -20.91 -8.58 -30.28
N LEU A 75 -21.04 -7.96 -29.11
CA LEU A 75 -19.92 -7.48 -28.30
C LEU A 75 -19.25 -8.63 -27.55
N ASP A 76 -17.93 -8.58 -27.45
CA ASP A 76 -17.18 -9.49 -26.59
C ASP A 76 -17.54 -9.27 -25.11
N PRO A 77 -17.41 -10.30 -24.25
CA PRO A 77 -17.77 -10.20 -22.84
C PRO A 77 -17.04 -9.09 -22.07
N SER A 78 -15.79 -8.79 -22.43
CA SER A 78 -15.00 -7.71 -21.81
C SER A 78 -15.54 -6.33 -22.12
N THR A 79 -15.85 -6.06 -23.40
CA THR A 79 -16.48 -4.80 -23.83
C THR A 79 -17.84 -4.62 -23.20
N ARG A 80 -18.65 -5.69 -23.14
CA ARG A 80 -19.95 -5.63 -22.48
C ARG A 80 -19.83 -5.30 -21.00
N LYS A 81 -18.94 -5.99 -20.28
CA LYS A 81 -18.69 -5.72 -18.87
C LYS A 81 -18.22 -4.28 -18.65
N PHE A 82 -17.34 -3.77 -19.52
CA PHE A 82 -16.90 -2.37 -19.45
C PHE A 82 -18.07 -1.39 -19.58
N LEU A 83 -18.97 -1.61 -20.53
CA LEU A 83 -20.15 -0.76 -20.71
C LEU A 83 -21.08 -0.82 -19.49
N ASP A 84 -21.35 -2.02 -18.97
CA ASP A 84 -22.18 -2.23 -17.77
C ASP A 84 -21.56 -1.56 -16.53
N ASP A 85 -20.25 -1.75 -16.30
CA ASP A 85 -19.50 -1.17 -15.17
C ASP A 85 -19.49 0.38 -15.22
N ASN A 86 -19.62 0.97 -16.41
CA ASN A 86 -19.70 2.42 -16.63
C ASN A 86 -21.15 2.93 -16.76
N GLY A 87 -22.16 2.07 -16.58
CA GLY A 87 -23.57 2.43 -16.69
C GLY A 87 -23.99 2.89 -18.08
N ILE A 88 -23.36 2.35 -19.12
CA ILE A 88 -23.60 2.71 -20.52
C ILE A 88 -24.59 1.71 -21.12
N ASP A 89 -25.85 2.13 -21.24
CA ASP A 89 -26.89 1.36 -21.92
C ASP A 89 -26.67 1.40 -23.45
N ILE A 90 -26.94 0.28 -24.12
CA ILE A 90 -26.75 0.08 -25.57
C ILE A 90 -27.98 -0.51 -26.26
N ASP A 91 -29.14 -0.52 -25.60
CA ASP A 91 -30.38 -1.10 -26.15
C ASP A 91 -30.77 -0.47 -27.51
N ASP A 92 -30.54 0.85 -27.66
CA ASP A 92 -30.80 1.60 -28.90
C ASP A 92 -29.56 1.72 -29.81
N GLY A 93 -28.50 0.94 -29.55
CA GLY A 93 -27.23 0.99 -30.24
C GLY A 93 -26.17 1.86 -29.55
N LEU A 94 -25.10 2.17 -30.26
CA LEU A 94 -23.88 2.75 -29.70
C LEU A 94 -23.43 3.98 -30.48
N ILE A 95 -23.29 5.11 -29.79
CA ILE A 95 -22.81 6.38 -30.31
C ILE A 95 -21.42 6.63 -29.76
N LEU A 96 -20.43 6.61 -30.66
CA LEU A 96 -19.06 7.00 -30.36
C LEU A 96 -18.87 8.45 -30.78
N LYS A 97 -18.51 9.33 -29.84
CA LYS A 97 -18.37 10.76 -30.09
C LYS A 97 -17.02 11.29 -29.64
N ARG A 98 -16.39 12.07 -30.52
CA ARG A 98 -15.13 12.77 -30.28
C ARG A 98 -15.31 14.27 -30.45
N ILE A 99 -14.77 15.02 -29.49
CA ILE A 99 -14.68 16.49 -29.57
C ILE A 99 -13.21 16.88 -29.43
N ILE A 100 -12.71 17.67 -30.38
CA ILE A 100 -11.36 18.23 -30.35
C ILE A 100 -11.43 19.75 -30.34
N SER A 101 -10.59 20.39 -29.54
CA SER A 101 -10.53 21.84 -29.40
C SER A 101 -9.22 22.38 -29.99
N ALA A 102 -9.25 23.59 -30.55
CA ALA A 102 -8.07 24.29 -31.04
C ALA A 102 -7.01 24.52 -29.95
N LYS A 103 -7.40 24.43 -28.67
CA LYS A 103 -6.51 24.48 -27.51
C LYS A 103 -5.83 23.13 -27.19
N GLY A 104 -5.95 22.12 -28.06
CA GLY A 104 -5.36 20.79 -27.89
C GLY A 104 -6.10 19.85 -26.93
N ARG A 105 -7.24 20.28 -26.36
CA ARG A 105 -8.07 19.42 -25.52
C ARG A 105 -8.91 18.49 -26.38
N SER A 106 -8.92 17.20 -26.05
CA SER A 106 -9.78 16.21 -26.68
C SER A 106 -10.65 15.50 -25.65
N ARG A 107 -11.92 15.29 -25.96
CA ARG A 107 -12.90 14.60 -25.11
C ARG A 107 -13.56 13.48 -25.90
N ALA A 108 -13.78 12.35 -25.25
CA ALA A 108 -14.42 11.17 -25.79
C ALA A 108 -15.73 10.90 -25.05
N TYR A 109 -16.74 10.42 -25.76
CA TYR A 109 -17.99 9.99 -25.18
C TYR A 109 -18.49 8.72 -25.85
N ILE A 110 -19.15 7.87 -25.06
CA ILE A 110 -19.88 6.69 -25.50
C ILE A 110 -21.30 6.83 -24.94
N ASN A 111 -22.33 6.88 -25.80
CA ASN A 111 -23.73 7.13 -25.40
C ASN A 111 -23.92 8.27 -24.39
N GLY A 112 -23.12 9.34 -24.55
CA GLY A 112 -23.16 10.52 -23.67
C GLY A 112 -22.29 10.43 -22.42
N SER A 113 -21.83 9.24 -22.01
CA SER A 113 -20.90 9.06 -20.90
C SER A 113 -19.48 9.43 -21.32
N MET A 114 -18.82 10.29 -20.54
CA MET A 114 -17.44 10.70 -20.81
C MET A 114 -16.47 9.57 -20.50
N VAL A 115 -15.60 9.24 -21.46
CA VAL A 115 -14.58 8.20 -21.32
C VAL A 115 -13.19 8.74 -21.71
N ASN A 116 -12.15 7.98 -21.39
CA ASN A 116 -10.82 8.27 -21.93
C ASN A 116 -10.72 7.78 -23.40
N VAL A 117 -9.67 8.22 -24.11
CA VAL A 117 -9.44 7.86 -25.52
C VAL A 117 -9.20 6.36 -25.72
N GLN A 118 -8.50 5.75 -24.76
CA GLN A 118 -8.13 4.34 -24.84
C GLN A 118 -9.38 3.46 -24.80
N ASN A 119 -10.28 3.70 -23.84
CA ASN A 119 -11.55 3.01 -23.72
C ASN A 119 -12.41 3.21 -24.97
N LEU A 120 -12.43 4.41 -25.56
CA LEU A 120 -13.13 4.66 -26.84
C LEU A 120 -12.53 3.78 -27.96
N SER A 121 -11.20 3.68 -28.02
CA SER A 121 -10.49 2.84 -29.00
C SER A 121 -10.70 1.34 -28.78
N ASP A 122 -10.76 0.90 -27.51
CA ASP A 122 -10.94 -0.51 -27.18
C ASP A 122 -12.36 -0.97 -27.56
N VAL A 123 -13.38 -0.15 -27.26
CA VAL A 123 -14.77 -0.41 -27.66
C VAL A 123 -14.93 -0.36 -29.18
N SER A 124 -14.28 0.59 -29.87
CA SER A 124 -14.39 0.71 -31.32
C SER A 124 -13.81 -0.50 -32.07
N ARG A 125 -12.70 -1.06 -31.59
CA ARG A 125 -12.08 -2.28 -32.16
C ARG A 125 -12.98 -3.51 -32.08
N ALA A 126 -13.94 -3.54 -31.16
CA ALA A 126 -14.89 -4.65 -31.04
C ALA A 126 -16.01 -4.59 -32.11
N ILE A 127 -16.26 -3.43 -32.72
CA ILE A 127 -17.45 -3.20 -33.55
C ILE A 127 -17.14 -2.85 -35.02
N ILE A 128 -15.94 -2.38 -35.33
CA ILE A 128 -15.54 -2.01 -36.69
C ILE A 128 -14.05 -2.29 -36.91
N ASP A 129 -13.71 -2.74 -38.12
CA ASP A 129 -12.34 -2.85 -38.62
C ASP A 129 -12.18 -1.88 -39.80
N VAL A 130 -11.09 -1.11 -39.80
CA VAL A 130 -10.83 -0.06 -40.81
C VAL A 130 -9.54 -0.39 -41.53
N HIS A 131 -9.64 -0.64 -42.84
CA HIS A 131 -8.50 -0.95 -43.71
C HIS A 131 -8.19 0.26 -44.62
N GLY A 132 -7.00 0.85 -44.47
CA GLY A 132 -6.60 2.08 -45.17
C GLY A 132 -5.17 2.54 -44.80
N GLN A 133 -4.83 3.82 -45.03
CA GLN A 133 -3.50 4.38 -44.69
C GLN A 133 -3.23 4.47 -43.17
N TYR A 134 -4.29 4.47 -42.35
CA TYR A 134 -4.25 4.44 -40.89
C TYR A 134 -4.67 3.05 -40.42
N GLU A 135 -3.69 2.17 -40.26
CA GLU A 135 -3.93 0.73 -40.15
C GLU A 135 -4.15 0.29 -38.70
N HIS A 136 -5.42 0.05 -38.35
CA HIS A 136 -5.77 -0.94 -37.35
C HIS A 136 -5.85 -2.31 -38.03
N GLN A 137 -4.71 -2.90 -38.43
CA GLN A 137 -4.74 -4.25 -39.00
C GLN A 137 -4.93 -5.28 -37.89
N SER A 138 -6.18 -5.54 -37.51
CA SER A 138 -6.56 -6.67 -36.63
C SER A 138 -5.90 -7.97 -37.11
N LEU A 139 -5.88 -8.19 -38.43
CA LEU A 139 -5.25 -9.34 -39.09
C LEU A 139 -3.71 -9.39 -39.03
N LEU A 140 -3.03 -8.26 -38.78
CA LEU A 140 -1.57 -8.25 -38.57
C LEU A 140 -1.16 -8.36 -37.12
N SER A 141 -2.10 -8.29 -36.18
CA SER A 141 -1.76 -8.51 -34.78
C SER A 141 -1.34 -9.98 -34.58
N PRO A 142 -0.16 -10.24 -33.98
CA PRO A 142 0.30 -11.61 -33.72
C PRO A 142 -0.72 -12.43 -32.90
N GLU A 143 -1.44 -11.76 -32.00
CA GLU A 143 -2.50 -12.35 -31.18
C GLU A 143 -3.66 -12.88 -32.03
N LYS A 144 -4.20 -12.08 -32.96
CA LYS A 144 -5.27 -12.53 -33.86
C LYS A 144 -4.79 -13.55 -34.88
N GLN A 145 -3.54 -13.46 -35.31
CA GLN A 145 -2.95 -14.48 -36.18
C GLN A 145 -2.86 -15.84 -35.48
N LEU A 146 -2.47 -15.85 -34.21
CA LEU A 146 -2.49 -17.06 -33.39
C LEU A 146 -3.92 -17.59 -33.21
N ASP A 147 -4.88 -16.72 -32.91
CA ASP A 147 -6.30 -17.10 -32.81
C ASP A 147 -6.78 -17.77 -34.11
N LEU A 148 -6.46 -17.19 -35.28
CA LEU A 148 -6.81 -17.76 -36.59
C LEU A 148 -6.13 -19.11 -36.84
N LEU A 149 -4.87 -19.25 -36.48
CA LEU A 149 -4.13 -20.51 -36.60
C LEU A 149 -4.71 -21.60 -35.69
N ASP A 150 -5.05 -21.26 -34.45
CA ASP A 150 -5.67 -22.16 -33.49
C ASP A 150 -7.07 -22.58 -33.94
N ILE A 151 -7.86 -21.66 -34.50
CA ILE A 151 -9.17 -21.97 -35.09
C ILE A 151 -8.98 -22.94 -36.25
N TYR A 152 -8.04 -22.65 -37.17
CA TYR A 152 -7.77 -23.51 -38.32
C TYR A 152 -7.31 -24.91 -37.90
N GLY A 153 -6.48 -25.00 -36.85
CA GLY A 153 -6.01 -26.27 -36.29
C GLY A 153 -7.02 -26.99 -35.38
N GLY A 154 -8.16 -26.38 -35.06
CA GLY A 154 -9.12 -26.92 -34.08
C GLY A 154 -8.60 -26.95 -32.64
N LEU A 155 -7.58 -26.14 -32.33
CA LEU A 155 -6.79 -26.17 -31.08
C LEU A 155 -7.40 -25.33 -29.95
N LEU A 156 -8.57 -24.72 -30.14
CA LEU A 156 -9.20 -23.86 -29.13
C LEU A 156 -9.46 -24.57 -27.79
N LYS A 157 -9.73 -25.89 -27.82
CA LYS A 157 -9.91 -26.69 -26.60
C LYS A 157 -8.58 -26.88 -25.87
N ASP A 158 -7.55 -27.28 -26.60
CA ASP A 158 -6.22 -27.54 -26.05
C ASP A 158 -5.60 -26.25 -25.50
N ARG A 159 -5.77 -25.12 -26.23
CA ARG A 159 -5.37 -23.79 -25.75
C ARG A 159 -6.03 -23.43 -24.43
N LYS A 160 -7.34 -23.69 -24.29
CA LYS A 160 -8.07 -23.40 -23.05
C LYS A 160 -7.60 -24.28 -21.89
N GLU A 161 -7.23 -25.54 -22.16
CA GLU A 161 -6.64 -26.42 -21.15
C GLU A 161 -5.27 -25.90 -20.70
N VAL A 162 -4.40 -25.53 -21.65
CA VAL A 162 -3.08 -24.94 -21.37
C VAL A 162 -3.20 -23.64 -20.59
N GLU A 163 -4.16 -22.77 -20.94
CA GLU A 163 -4.46 -21.54 -20.21
C GLU A 163 -4.79 -21.83 -18.73
N GLY A 164 -5.67 -22.78 -18.46
CA GLY A 164 -6.00 -23.18 -17.09
C GLY A 164 -4.81 -23.77 -16.31
N LEU A 165 -3.99 -24.60 -16.96
CA LEU A 165 -2.76 -25.13 -16.35
C LEU A 165 -1.75 -24.01 -16.05
N TYR A 166 -1.64 -23.04 -16.95
CA TYR A 166 -0.75 -21.90 -16.80
C TYR A 166 -1.17 -20.96 -15.65
N GLU A 167 -2.46 -20.66 -15.53
CA GLU A 167 -3.01 -19.90 -14.41
C GLU A 167 -2.74 -20.58 -13.07
N ASN A 168 -2.98 -21.89 -13.01
CA ASN A 168 -2.70 -22.71 -11.82
C ASN A 168 -1.22 -22.71 -11.46
N LEU A 169 -0.33 -22.87 -12.45
CA LEU A 169 1.11 -22.81 -12.25
C LEU A 169 1.55 -21.46 -11.68
N HIS A 170 1.01 -20.35 -12.19
CA HIS A 170 1.29 -19.02 -11.68
C HIS A 170 0.77 -18.80 -10.26
N ALA A 171 -0.45 -19.28 -9.96
CA ALA A 171 -0.99 -19.24 -8.61
C ALA A 171 -0.09 -20.01 -7.62
N LEU A 172 0.34 -21.22 -7.98
CA LEU A 172 1.25 -22.03 -7.17
C LEU A 172 2.62 -21.35 -6.98
N LYS A 173 3.20 -20.77 -8.03
CA LYS A 173 4.46 -20.01 -7.92
C LYS A 173 4.35 -18.82 -6.96
N ARG A 174 3.23 -18.08 -7.01
CA ARG A 174 2.97 -16.99 -6.06
C ARG A 174 2.87 -17.50 -4.62
N ASN A 175 2.20 -18.63 -4.42
CA ASN A 175 2.07 -19.25 -3.10
C ASN A 175 3.43 -19.71 -2.56
N ILE A 176 4.25 -20.36 -3.38
CA ILE A 176 5.60 -20.80 -3.00
C ILE A 176 6.45 -19.60 -2.57
N SER A 177 6.52 -18.57 -3.40
CA SER A 177 7.28 -17.35 -3.08
C SER A 177 6.79 -16.69 -1.78
N GLY A 178 5.47 -16.67 -1.54
CA GLY A 178 4.90 -16.17 -0.29
C GLY A 178 5.24 -17.02 0.94
N LEU A 179 5.37 -18.34 0.78
CA LEU A 179 5.77 -19.24 1.87
C LEU A 179 7.27 -19.12 2.18
N GLU A 180 8.12 -19.05 1.17
CA GLU A 180 9.57 -18.86 1.32
C GLU A 180 9.88 -17.55 2.07
N GLN A 181 9.15 -16.47 1.75
CA GLN A 181 9.31 -15.20 2.47
C GLN A 181 8.91 -15.33 3.95
N LYS A 182 7.77 -15.99 4.23
CA LYS A 182 7.32 -16.23 5.62
C LYS A 182 8.28 -17.10 6.41
N GLU A 183 8.88 -18.09 5.77
CA GLU A 183 9.89 -18.95 6.41
C GLU A 183 11.12 -18.14 6.82
N LYS A 184 11.62 -17.28 5.91
CA LYS A 184 12.74 -16.38 6.20
C LYS A 184 12.44 -15.42 7.35
N ASP A 185 11.26 -14.79 7.35
CA ASP A 185 10.84 -13.87 8.41
C ASP A 185 10.71 -14.60 9.76
N ARG A 186 10.21 -15.85 9.74
CA ARG A 186 10.10 -16.69 10.93
C ARG A 186 11.46 -17.09 11.50
N ALA A 187 12.42 -17.45 10.65
CA ALA A 187 13.78 -17.78 11.07
C ALA A 187 14.46 -16.60 11.76
N GLN A 188 14.40 -15.40 11.16
CA GLN A 188 14.93 -14.19 11.78
C GLN A 188 14.30 -13.87 13.13
N ARG A 189 12.98 -14.09 13.26
CA ARG A 189 12.26 -13.87 14.52
C ARG A 189 12.65 -14.88 15.59
N LEU A 190 12.89 -16.14 15.23
CA LEU A 190 13.37 -17.16 16.14
C LEU A 190 14.77 -16.79 16.65
N ASP A 191 15.70 -16.44 15.77
CA ASP A 191 17.06 -16.05 16.15
C ASP A 191 17.06 -14.87 17.15
N MET A 192 16.22 -13.86 16.90
CA MET A 192 16.06 -12.72 17.81
C MET A 192 15.51 -13.12 19.17
N LEU A 193 14.47 -13.97 19.20
CA LEU A 193 13.86 -14.41 20.45
C LEU A 193 14.80 -15.32 21.24
N ASP A 194 15.52 -16.22 20.58
CA ASP A 194 16.50 -17.09 21.21
C ASP A 194 17.65 -16.27 21.80
N PHE A 195 18.12 -15.24 21.10
CA PHE A 195 19.09 -14.29 21.65
C PHE A 195 18.57 -13.61 22.92
N GLN A 196 17.36 -13.06 22.89
CA GLN A 196 16.76 -12.38 24.04
C GLN A 196 16.55 -13.31 25.24
N VAL A 197 16.08 -14.54 25.01
CA VAL A 197 15.89 -15.54 26.07
C VAL A 197 17.23 -15.90 26.70
N ASN A 198 18.28 -16.11 25.88
CA ASN A 198 19.61 -16.42 26.39
C ASN A 198 20.23 -15.23 27.14
N GLU A 199 20.05 -14.00 26.67
CA GLU A 199 20.57 -12.80 27.34
C GLU A 199 19.89 -12.60 28.71
N ILE A 200 18.57 -12.70 28.77
CA ILE A 200 17.82 -12.61 30.03
C ILE A 200 18.18 -13.76 30.98
N GLY A 201 18.29 -14.98 30.45
CA GLY A 201 18.66 -16.15 31.24
C GLY A 201 20.09 -16.08 31.78
N ALA A 202 21.04 -15.52 31.02
CA ALA A 202 22.42 -15.34 31.46
C ALA A 202 22.57 -14.24 32.51
N ALA A 203 21.67 -13.26 32.54
CA ALA A 203 21.66 -12.21 33.55
C ALA A 203 21.17 -12.69 34.94
N ASP A 204 20.51 -13.86 35.02
CA ASP A 204 20.05 -14.52 36.26
C ASP A 204 19.35 -13.57 37.26
N LEU A 205 18.54 -12.68 36.71
CA LEU A 205 17.94 -11.57 37.47
C LEU A 205 16.91 -12.07 38.49
N SER A 206 17.00 -11.57 39.71
CA SER A 206 16.05 -11.89 40.77
C SER A 206 15.08 -10.73 41.06
N PRO A 207 13.79 -11.00 41.33
CA PRO A 207 12.86 -9.96 41.76
C PRO A 207 13.31 -9.30 43.06
N GLY A 208 13.40 -7.96 43.08
CA GLY A 208 13.83 -7.20 44.26
C GLY A 208 15.35 -7.08 44.46
N GLU A 209 16.15 -7.57 43.50
CA GLU A 209 17.61 -7.54 43.56
C GLU A 209 18.18 -6.12 43.57
N VAL A 210 17.57 -5.19 42.83
CA VAL A 210 18.02 -3.80 42.74
C VAL A 210 17.93 -3.11 44.09
N GLU A 211 16.84 -3.32 44.83
CA GLU A 211 16.65 -2.75 46.17
C GLU A 211 17.67 -3.33 47.17
N GLN A 212 17.94 -4.63 47.10
CA GLN A 212 18.95 -5.28 47.95
C GLN A 212 20.36 -4.77 47.66
N LEU A 213 20.76 -4.71 46.38
CA LEU A 213 22.08 -4.22 45.98
C LEU A 213 22.28 -2.75 46.37
N ALA A 214 21.24 -1.92 46.31
CA ALA A 214 21.33 -0.52 46.73
C ALA A 214 21.51 -0.38 48.26
N GLU A 215 20.89 -1.26 49.05
CA GLU A 215 21.10 -1.31 50.50
C GLU A 215 22.53 -1.77 50.84
N ASP A 216 23.00 -2.82 50.18
CA ASP A 216 24.37 -3.34 50.33
C ASP A 216 25.42 -2.30 49.92
N GLU A 217 25.22 -1.62 48.79
CA GLU A 217 26.11 -0.54 48.33
C GLU A 217 26.22 0.57 49.37
N LYS A 218 25.11 0.97 49.98
CA LYS A 218 25.09 2.01 51.02
C LYS A 218 25.88 1.59 52.26
N ILE A 219 25.73 0.34 52.70
CA ILE A 219 26.44 -0.22 53.85
C ILE A 219 27.94 -0.31 53.54
N LEU A 220 28.30 -0.88 52.40
CA LEU A 220 29.69 -1.06 51.97
C LEU A 220 30.40 0.28 51.73
N GLY A 221 29.71 1.23 51.09
CA GLY A 221 30.21 2.60 50.90
C GLY A 221 30.44 3.34 52.21
N SER A 222 29.70 2.98 53.27
CA SER A 222 29.84 3.55 54.61
C SER A 222 30.73 2.72 55.53
N ALA A 223 31.36 1.64 55.06
CA ALA A 223 32.06 0.67 55.91
C ALA A 223 33.19 1.29 56.76
N VAL A 224 33.97 2.21 56.18
CA VAL A 224 35.04 2.92 56.91
C VAL A 224 34.44 3.80 58.01
N HIS A 225 33.37 4.54 57.69
CA HIS A 225 32.70 5.39 58.67
C HIS A 225 32.03 4.57 59.78
N LEU A 226 31.43 3.43 59.45
CA LEU A 226 30.88 2.49 60.43
C LEU A 226 31.98 1.94 61.35
N ALA A 227 33.16 1.61 60.82
CA ALA A 227 34.30 1.15 61.61
C ALA A 227 34.82 2.26 62.54
N GLU A 228 34.95 3.50 62.06
CA GLU A 228 35.33 4.67 62.87
C GLU A 228 34.33 4.93 63.98
N LEU A 229 33.03 4.94 63.69
CA LEU A 229 31.97 5.13 64.67
C LEU A 229 31.94 4.00 65.71
N SER A 230 32.10 2.76 65.27
CA SER A 230 32.14 1.58 66.15
C SER A 230 33.35 1.63 67.09
N ASN A 231 34.54 1.97 66.57
CA ASN A 231 35.74 2.14 67.38
C ASN A 231 35.59 3.30 68.37
N ARG A 232 35.03 4.43 67.94
CA ARG A 232 34.78 5.57 68.83
C ARG A 232 33.79 5.22 69.94
N ALA A 233 32.72 4.49 69.61
CA ALA A 233 31.76 4.00 70.60
C ALA A 233 32.44 3.04 71.59
N TYR A 234 33.29 2.14 71.10
CA TYR A 234 34.06 1.21 71.92
C TYR A 234 35.05 1.94 72.85
N GLU A 235 35.82 2.90 72.34
CA GLU A 235 36.76 3.71 73.12
C GLU A 235 36.05 4.52 74.21
N SER A 236 34.87 5.08 73.90
CA SER A 236 34.05 5.85 74.84
C SER A 236 33.44 4.98 75.94
N LEU A 237 33.14 3.71 75.65
CA LEU A 237 32.57 2.78 76.60
C LEU A 237 33.62 2.10 77.48
N TYR A 238 34.77 1.70 76.93
CA TYR A 238 35.71 0.80 77.60
C TYR A 238 37.16 1.28 77.69
N SER A 239 37.70 1.91 76.63
CA SER A 239 39.16 1.98 76.45
C SER A 239 39.81 3.31 76.87
N SER A 240 39.03 4.34 77.17
CA SER A 240 39.55 5.64 77.60
C SER A 240 39.60 5.76 79.14
N ASP A 241 40.54 6.53 79.69
CA ASP A 241 40.62 6.77 81.14
C ASP A 241 39.33 7.38 81.72
N ALA A 242 38.60 8.13 80.90
CA ALA A 242 37.27 8.68 81.20
C ALA A 242 36.13 7.88 80.54
N SER A 243 36.31 6.59 80.31
CA SER A 243 35.27 5.73 79.74
C SER A 243 34.01 5.76 80.60
N SER A 244 32.85 5.59 79.98
CA SER A 244 31.58 5.61 80.71
C SER A 244 31.55 4.53 81.80
N ILE A 245 32.16 3.37 81.57
CA ILE A 245 32.25 2.28 82.54
C ILE A 245 33.20 2.61 83.70
N SER A 246 34.35 3.25 83.43
CA SER A 246 35.25 3.69 84.51
C SER A 246 34.59 4.77 85.37
N VAL A 247 33.96 5.77 84.75
CA VAL A 247 33.22 6.82 85.46
C VAL A 247 32.06 6.25 86.27
N ILE A 248 31.27 5.34 85.70
CA ILE A 248 30.17 4.67 86.43
C ILE A 248 30.73 3.82 87.59
N SER A 249 31.88 3.17 87.41
CA SER A 249 32.53 2.37 88.45
C SER A 249 33.03 3.23 89.62
N ASP A 250 33.60 4.40 89.32
CA ASP A 250 34.03 5.37 90.32
C ASP A 250 32.84 5.97 91.08
N ILE A 251 31.77 6.37 90.37
CA ILE A 251 30.51 6.81 90.99
C ILE A 251 29.92 5.71 91.89
N LEU A 252 29.95 4.45 91.47
CA LEU A 252 29.51 3.31 92.28
C LEU A 252 30.36 3.13 93.54
N LYS A 253 31.66 3.42 93.47
CA LYS A 253 32.55 3.35 94.63
C LYS A 253 32.21 4.46 95.63
N ASP A 254 32.06 5.69 95.16
CA ASP A 254 31.68 6.83 96.00
C ASP A 254 30.29 6.63 96.61
N LEU A 255 29.31 6.14 95.84
CA LEU A 255 27.98 5.83 96.35
C LEU A 255 27.98 4.72 97.39
N LYS A 256 28.88 3.73 97.29
CA LYS A 256 29.07 2.70 98.32
C LYS A 256 29.67 3.30 99.59
N GLU A 257 30.68 4.15 99.48
CA GLU A 257 31.25 4.86 100.63
C GLU A 257 30.20 5.75 101.31
N ILE A 258 29.36 6.44 100.53
CA ILE A 258 28.22 7.21 101.07
C ILE A 258 27.21 6.27 101.74
N ALA A 259 26.91 5.09 101.18
CA ALA A 259 25.98 4.13 101.77
C ALA A 259 26.48 3.52 103.07
N GLU A 260 27.79 3.46 103.30
CA GLU A 260 28.38 3.11 104.61
C GLU A 260 28.14 4.20 105.67
N ILE A 261 27.94 5.46 105.25
CA ILE A 261 27.70 6.61 106.13
C ILE A 261 26.19 6.88 106.31
N ASP A 262 25.40 6.87 105.23
CA ASP A 262 23.93 6.99 105.24
C ASP A 262 23.30 5.84 104.44
N SER A 263 22.66 4.92 105.19
CA SER A 263 21.99 3.74 104.64
C SER A 263 20.91 4.02 103.58
N ARG A 264 20.40 5.26 103.46
CA ARG A 264 19.47 5.67 102.40
C ARG A 264 20.10 5.69 101.00
N ALA A 265 21.43 5.75 100.91
CA ALA A 265 22.13 5.71 99.62
C ALA A 265 22.24 4.30 98.99
N ASN A 266 21.73 3.25 99.65
CA ASN A 266 21.69 1.89 99.08
C ASN A 266 20.77 1.74 97.85
N GLU A 267 19.72 2.57 97.74
CA GLU A 267 18.79 2.53 96.61
C GLU A 267 19.45 3.05 95.31
N PRO A 268 20.16 4.20 95.30
CA PRO A 268 21.00 4.62 94.19
C PRO A 268 22.09 3.62 93.77
N VAL A 269 22.78 2.99 94.74
CA VAL A 269 23.83 1.97 94.45
C VAL A 269 23.27 0.81 93.66
N LYS A 270 22.05 0.36 93.98
CA LYS A 270 21.40 -0.75 93.28
C LYS A 270 21.03 -0.36 91.84
N SER A 271 20.52 0.85 91.63
CA SER A 271 20.13 1.34 90.30
C SER A 271 21.30 1.56 89.34
N VAL A 272 22.51 1.82 89.82
CA VAL A 272 23.69 2.00 88.96
C VAL A 272 24.39 0.66 88.68
N LYS A 273 24.10 -0.38 89.47
CA LYS A 273 24.72 -1.70 89.37
C LYS A 273 23.95 -2.66 88.44
N ASP A 274 22.63 -2.50 88.35
CA ASP A 274 21.72 -3.27 87.48
C ASP A 274 21.66 -2.67 86.06
#